data_AF-A0A1M6KZ33-F1
#
_entry.id   AF-A0A1M6KZ33-F1
#
_cell.length_a   1.000
_cell.length_b   1.000
_cell.length_c   1.000
_cell.angle_alpha   90.00
_cell.angle_beta   90.00
_cell.angle_gamma   90.00
#
_symmetry.space_group_name_H-M   'P 1'
#
loop_
_entity.id
_entity.type
_entity.pdbx_description
1 polymer ?
#
loop_
_entity_poly.entity_id
_entity_poly.type
_entity_poly.pdbx_seq_one_letter_code
_entity_poly.pdbx_strand_id
1 'polypeptide(L)' 'MKFFDWLKGMDLVVSDDHKGLVNAIEAHFQGATWQWYQTHFIRNILDACPKSLQGKAARASAVDFRRAGHKDGQAVVAE' A
#
# COMPACT_ATOMS: atom_id res chain seq x y z
N MET A 1 2.67 -16.21 24.94
CA MET A 1 2.68 -15.33 23.76
C MET A 1 4.01 -15.53 23.01
N LYS A 2 4.14 -16.63 22.24
CA LYS A 2 5.39 -17.01 21.52
C LYS A 2 5.16 -17.24 20.01
N PHE A 3 4.05 -16.73 19.48
CA PHE A 3 3.66 -16.99 18.09
C PHE A 3 4.39 -16.10 17.08
N PHE A 4 4.88 -14.92 17.50
CA PHE A 4 5.46 -13.92 16.61
C PHE A 4 6.98 -13.75 16.77
N ASP A 5 7.66 -14.65 17.49
CA ASP A 5 9.12 -14.53 17.69
C ASP A 5 9.91 -14.55 16.37
N TRP A 6 9.36 -15.18 15.31
CA TRP A 6 9.94 -15.22 13.97
C TRP A 6 9.78 -13.92 13.17
N LEU A 7 8.98 -12.97 13.66
CA LEU A 7 8.78 -11.64 13.06
C LEU A 7 9.70 -10.56 13.66
N LYS A 8 10.60 -10.94 14.57
CA LYS A 8 11.59 -10.00 15.14
C LYS A 8 12.63 -9.64 14.09
N GLY A 9 12.90 -8.35 13.94
CA GLY A 9 13.92 -7.84 13.00
C GLY A 9 13.42 -7.68 11.55
N MET A 10 12.13 -7.45 11.35
CA MET A 10 11.59 -7.12 10.02
C MET A 10 11.93 -5.67 9.66
N ASP A 11 12.51 -5.47 8.47
CA ASP A 11 12.85 -4.14 7.95
C ASP A 11 11.73 -3.52 7.10
N LEU A 12 10.86 -4.36 6.52
CA LEU A 12 9.80 -3.95 5.60
C LEU A 12 8.52 -4.75 5.83
N VAL A 13 7.40 -4.04 6.01
CA VAL A 13 6.06 -4.61 6.02
C VAL A 13 5.29 -4.08 4.82
N VAL A 14 4.70 -4.97 4.02
CA VAL A 14 3.86 -4.60 2.89
C VAL A 14 2.42 -5.05 3.15
N SER A 15 1.47 -4.12 3.10
CA SER A 15 0.06 -4.36 3.45
C SER A 15 -0.85 -3.44 2.65
N ASP A 16 -2.15 -3.72 2.63
CA ASP A 16 -3.18 -2.78 2.18
C ASP A 16 -3.25 -1.53 3.09
N ASP A 17 -3.62 -0.40 2.49
CA ASP A 17 -3.94 0.86 3.19
C ASP A 17 -5.33 0.77 3.81
N HIS A 18 -5.45 -0.12 4.79
CA HIS A 18 -6.61 -0.20 5.65
C HIS A 18 -6.21 0.27 7.04
N LYS A 19 -6.92 1.26 7.59
CA LYS A 19 -6.60 1.90 8.88
C LYS A 19 -6.30 0.90 10.00
N GLY A 20 -7.06 -0.19 10.09
CA GLY A 20 -6.82 -1.24 11.09
C GLY A 20 -5.48 -1.99 10.91
N LEU A 21 -5.04 -2.19 9.67
CA LEU A 21 -3.76 -2.82 9.36
C LEU A 21 -2.61 -1.86 9.63
N VAL A 22 -2.72 -0.59 9.23
CA VAL A 22 -1.73 0.45 9.50
C VAL A 22 -1.48 0.58 11.00
N ASN A 23 -2.56 0.74 11.79
CA ASN A 23 -2.45 0.86 13.24
C ASN A 23 -1.81 -0.38 13.89
N ALA A 24 -2.11 -1.59 13.38
CA ALA A 24 -1.50 -2.82 13.90
C ALA A 24 0.00 -2.91 13.55
N ILE A 25 0.39 -2.44 12.36
CA ILE A 25 1.79 -2.40 11.94
C ILE A 25 2.58 -1.43 12.82
N GLU A 26 2.07 -0.22 13.02
CA GLU A 26 2.69 0.78 13.91
C GLU A 26 2.81 0.29 15.37
N ALA A 27 1.82 -0.47 15.85
CA ALA A 27 1.79 -0.98 17.22
C ALA A 27 2.70 -2.19 17.46
N HIS A 28 3.06 -2.96 16.43
CA HIS A 28 3.74 -4.25 16.61
C HIS A 28 5.06 -4.41 15.83
N PHE A 29 5.35 -3.54 14.86
CA PHE A 29 6.52 -3.63 14.00
C PHE A 29 7.32 -2.32 14.01
N GLN A 30 7.65 -1.84 15.21
CA GLN A 30 8.46 -0.62 15.35
C GLN A 30 9.83 -0.78 14.68
N GLY A 31 10.21 0.22 13.89
CA GLY A 31 11.47 0.23 13.13
C GLY A 31 11.37 -0.40 11.74
N ALA A 32 10.28 -1.10 11.42
CA ALA A 32 10.00 -1.54 10.06
C ALA A 32 9.47 -0.39 9.21
N THR A 33 9.90 -0.31 7.95
CA THR A 33 9.26 0.56 6.96
C THR A 33 7.94 -0.06 6.53
N TRP A 34 6.87 0.72 6.40
CA TRP A 34 5.62 0.26 5.81
C TRP A 34 5.51 0.70 4.35
N GLN A 35 5.16 -0.23 3.45
CA GLN A 35 4.85 0.05 2.06
C GLN A 35 3.45 -0.44 1.71
N TRP A 36 2.76 0.29 0.85
CA TRP A 36 1.45 -0.10 0.36
C TRP A 36 1.54 -1.11 -0.78
N TYR A 37 0.74 -2.18 -0.73
CA TYR A 37 0.72 -3.20 -1.77
C TYR A 37 0.00 -2.73 -3.05
N GLN A 38 0.78 -2.50 -4.09
CA GLN A 38 0.37 -1.87 -5.36
C GLN A 38 -0.70 -2.64 -6.16
N THR A 39 -0.78 -3.96 -6.03
CA THR A 39 -1.70 -4.79 -6.82
C THR A 39 -3.16 -4.61 -6.41
N HIS A 40 -3.41 -4.38 -5.11
CA HIS A 40 -4.77 -4.15 -4.61
C HIS A 40 -5.30 -2.78 -4.98
N PHE A 41 -4.46 -1.76 -5.10
CA PHE A 41 -4.95 -0.44 -5.50
C PHE A 41 -5.52 -0.43 -6.93
N ILE A 42 -4.86 -1.07 -7.89
CA ILE A 42 -5.42 -1.22 -9.25
C ILE A 42 -6.73 -2.00 -9.19
N ARG A 43 -6.76 -3.09 -8.41
CA ARG A 43 -7.97 -3.91 -8.24
C ARG A 43 -9.12 -3.10 -7.66
N ASN A 44 -8.87 -2.34 -6.60
CA ASN A 44 -9.86 -1.50 -5.91
C ASN A 44 -10.38 -0.39 -6.83
N ILE A 45 -9.50 0.26 -7.61
CA ILE A 45 -9.91 1.24 -8.63
C ILE A 45 -10.80 0.57 -9.67
N LEU A 46 -10.40 -0.59 -10.19
CA LEU A 46 -11.17 -1.29 -11.22
C LEU A 46 -12.52 -1.78 -10.70
N ASP A 47 -12.59 -2.24 -9.46
CA ASP A 47 -13.81 -2.72 -8.81
C ASP A 47 -14.79 -1.56 -8.54
N ALA A 48 -14.29 -0.37 -8.21
CA ALA A 48 -15.10 0.84 -8.04
C ALA A 48 -15.44 1.54 -9.38
N CYS A 49 -14.81 1.14 -10.49
CA CYS A 49 -14.98 1.79 -11.79
C CYS A 49 -16.06 1.09 -12.64
N PRO A 50 -16.97 1.84 -13.29
CA PRO A 50 -17.89 1.28 -14.27
C PRO A 50 -17.14 0.50 -15.36
N LYS A 51 -17.64 -0.69 -15.74
CA LYS A 51 -16.96 -1.62 -16.67
C LYS A 51 -16.53 -0.97 -18.00
N SER A 52 -17.28 0.00 -18.50
CA SER A 52 -16.97 0.74 -19.74
C SER A 52 -15.72 1.63 -19.64
N LEU A 53 -15.29 1.99 -18.43
CA LEU A 53 -14.17 2.89 -18.16
C LEU A 53 -12.93 2.19 -17.61
N GLN A 54 -13.04 0.91 -17.23
CA GLN A 54 -11.97 0.12 -16.63
C GLN A 54 -10.67 0.10 -17.45
N GLY A 55 -10.76 0.01 -18.78
CA GLY A 55 -9.57 0.06 -19.65
C GLY A 55 -8.82 1.39 -19.63
N LYS A 56 -9.54 2.51 -19.46
CA LYS A 56 -8.93 3.84 -19.31
C LYS A 56 -8.35 4.03 -17.91
N ALA A 57 -9.08 3.57 -16.88
CA ALA A 57 -8.63 3.61 -15.49
C ALA A 57 -7.34 2.82 -15.29
N ALA A 58 -7.27 1.56 -15.76
CA ALA A 58 -6.05 0.75 -15.68
C ALA A 58 -4.82 1.44 -16.28
N ARG A 59 -4.99 2.11 -17.43
CA ARG A 59 -3.90 2.83 -18.11
C ARG A 59 -3.48 4.10 -17.36
N ALA A 60 -4.42 4.84 -16.79
CA ALA A 60 -4.13 6.03 -15.98
C ALA A 60 -3.41 5.65 -14.69
N SER A 61 -3.89 4.63 -13.98
CA SER A 61 -3.25 4.11 -12.77
C SER A 61 -1.82 3.66 -13.05
N ALA A 62 -1.59 2.92 -14.16
CA ALA A 62 -0.26 2.47 -14.59
C ALA A 62 0.79 3.61 -14.72
N VAL A 63 0.37 4.82 -15.08
CA VAL A 63 1.25 5.99 -15.26
C VAL A 63 1.59 6.65 -13.92
N ASP A 64 0.61 6.74 -13.03
CA ASP A 64 0.76 7.37 -11.70
C ASP A 64 1.76 6.61 -10.81
N PHE A 65 1.80 5.27 -10.94
CA PHE A 65 2.76 4.43 -10.19
C PHE A 65 4.22 4.70 -10.49
N ARG A 66 4.57 5.16 -11.70
CA ARG A 66 5.98 5.43 -12.04
C ARG A 66 6.51 6.69 -11.35
N ARG A 67 5.60 7.52 -10.79
CA ARG A 67 5.90 8.84 -10.22
C ARG A 67 5.78 8.91 -8.70
N ALA A 68 5.11 7.95 -8.07
CA ALA A 68 5.01 7.85 -6.61
C ALA A 68 6.34 7.39 -5.99
N GLY A 69 7.32 8.29 -5.93
CA GLY A 69 8.54 8.13 -5.16
C GLY A 69 8.24 8.31 -3.67
N HIS A 70 8.60 7.30 -2.88
CA HIS A 70 8.42 7.24 -1.43
C HIS A 70 9.22 8.35 -0.75
N LYS A 71 8.55 9.36 -0.20
CA LYS A 71 9.12 10.25 0.82
C LYS A 71 8.33 10.10 2.09
N ASP A 72 9.02 9.65 3.13
CA ASP A 72 8.65 9.81 4.54
C ASP A 72 7.27 9.26 4.94
N GLY A 73 6.88 8.10 4.41
CA GLY A 73 5.71 7.35 4.90
C GLY A 73 4.35 8.02 4.68
N GLN A 74 4.28 9.08 3.87
CA GLN A 74 3.04 9.66 3.38
C GLN A 74 3.07 9.73 1.86
N ALA A 75 1.99 9.24 1.23
CA ALA A 75 1.77 9.42 -0.19
C ALA A 75 1.51 10.92 -0.47
N VAL A 76 2.57 11.67 -0.78
CA VAL A 76 2.45 13.02 -1.33
C VAL A 76 2.28 12.92 -2.84
N VAL A 77 1.08 13.24 -3.32
CA VAL A 77 0.83 13.59 -4.72
C VAL A 77 1.67 14.83 -5.03
N ALA A 78 2.67 14.68 -5.89
CA ALA A 78 3.42 15.80 -6.43
C ALA A 78 2.57 16.46 -7.54
N GLU A 79 2.35 17.78 -7.43
CA GLU A 79 1.79 18.60 -8.51
C GLU A 79 2.61 18.49 -9.81
#